data_AF-A0AA36BWM2-F1
#
_entry.id   AF-A0AA36BWM2-F1
#
_cell.length_a   1.000
_cell.length_b   1.000
_cell.length_c   1.000
_cell.angle_alpha   90.00
_cell.angle_beta   90.00
_cell.angle_gamma   90.00
#
_symmetry.space_group_name_H-M   'P 1'
#
loop_
_entity.id
_entity.type
_entity.pdbx_description
1 polymer ?
#
loop_
_entity_poly.entity_id
_entity_poly.type
_entity_poly.pdbx_seq_one_letter_code
_entity_poly.pdbx_strand_id
1 'polypeptide(L)'
;MEFQNAKELPEDDVFAQLAQKDRDLILAAELGKALLEKNDELLRKNETLVEEYTLKIDELEQERHALRLRLESLEAEYENTVKELQDDVNQLRQDLQGQQQQLTAGDKDKVNIIRELTQQNERLSDQVQHAAEMEGQLVSEVEGLRSQVSLRMSMPDQLDQLDALHAKINELTEKKCEIERKIHVLTEERDSYACSLEESQERILMLEKQKLEQELHIRNQGREIYELQEVNHQLQAQIDNLSQRTSYGNTGPPSQTLFNELSGLSVDSDKEPAVLSVQSEALTSLTPQSMMMMNMTFEDDIECDDECSPIPLANSTMATHFNQIGTHHNLSEEFLNEIVEVYNLLCKLCAKLRTQNQAKAISDGSDVDYVGPVEETCNSISDIKSGQLRSLLRELQQLIHNQIYSAKHKDGSKAADGESRDADEVRKVTLMAEQIHDLHVELNGVRTHVSGLHADLQLRDQQLQQKATEVSERNAKIDNQQEELFQLRAHCDSLEDKALGELSKDEVLEQARRDRNEAMEMKIQMEKELYQAKSEIMSLNNQLMAAIHQKVMVSQQRDQWQVRR
;
A
#
# COMPACT_ATOMS: atom_id res chain seq x y z
N MET A 1 59.18 -70.99 -137.21
CA MET A 1 57.93 -71.59 -137.73
C MET A 1 56.89 -70.48 -137.64
N GLU A 2 56.35 -69.93 -138.73
CA GLU A 2 56.53 -70.24 -140.16
C GLU A 2 56.67 -68.94 -140.99
N PHE A 3 57.00 -69.12 -142.27
CA PHE A 3 57.23 -68.06 -143.26
C PHE A 3 55.92 -67.65 -143.97
N GLN A 4 55.99 -66.54 -144.73
CA GLN A 4 55.11 -66.19 -145.87
C GLN A 4 53.63 -65.86 -145.52
N ASN A 5 53.09 -64.70 -145.91
CA ASN A 5 53.11 -64.22 -147.29
C ASN A 5 53.14 -62.69 -147.36
N ALA A 6 54.03 -62.17 -148.20
CA ALA A 6 53.80 -60.89 -148.86
C ALA A 6 52.73 -61.10 -149.94
N LYS A 7 51.72 -60.22 -149.99
CA LYS A 7 50.86 -60.05 -151.16
C LYS A 7 50.68 -58.56 -151.37
N GLU A 8 51.10 -58.09 -152.53
CA GLU A 8 51.25 -56.68 -152.85
C GLU A 8 49.90 -56.01 -153.15
N LEU A 9 49.80 -54.72 -152.77
CA LEU A 9 48.94 -53.67 -153.35
C LEU A 9 47.42 -53.77 -153.07
N PRO A 10 46.70 -52.63 -152.89
CA PRO A 10 46.86 -51.38 -153.64
C PRO A 10 47.39 -50.16 -152.86
N GLU A 11 48.17 -49.32 -153.55
CA GLU A 11 48.63 -48.00 -153.06
C GLU A 11 47.49 -46.98 -152.91
N ASP A 12 46.31 -47.23 -153.49
CA ASP A 12 45.11 -46.38 -153.33
C ASP A 12 44.53 -46.38 -151.90
N ASP A 13 44.85 -47.39 -151.07
CA ASP A 13 44.34 -47.46 -149.68
C ASP A 13 45.22 -46.69 -148.68
N VAL A 14 46.48 -46.38 -149.02
CA VAL A 14 47.40 -45.67 -148.11
C VAL A 14 46.93 -44.24 -147.85
N PHE A 15 46.42 -43.56 -148.87
CA PHE A 15 45.85 -42.20 -148.72
C PHE A 15 44.52 -42.21 -147.96
N ALA A 16 43.69 -43.24 -148.14
CA ALA A 16 42.43 -43.40 -147.41
C ALA A 16 42.69 -43.68 -145.92
N GLN A 17 43.67 -44.55 -145.62
CA GLN A 17 44.15 -44.82 -144.26
C GLN A 17 44.79 -43.57 -143.63
N LEU A 18 45.60 -42.80 -144.37
CA LEU A 18 46.17 -41.53 -143.87
C LEU A 18 45.07 -40.52 -143.53
N ALA A 19 44.11 -40.30 -144.44
CA ALA A 19 42.97 -39.42 -144.19
C ALA A 19 42.03 -39.95 -143.08
N GLN A 20 42.04 -41.25 -142.78
CA GLN A 20 41.41 -41.79 -141.57
C GLN A 20 42.23 -41.46 -140.32
N LYS A 21 43.56 -41.62 -140.35
CA LYS A 21 44.44 -41.27 -139.23
C LYS A 21 44.44 -39.78 -138.90
N ASP A 22 44.37 -38.90 -139.91
CA ASP A 22 44.22 -37.47 -139.69
C ASP A 22 42.88 -37.13 -139.01
N ARG A 23 41.79 -37.79 -139.41
CA ARG A 23 40.48 -37.68 -138.72
C ARG A 23 40.54 -38.22 -137.29
N ASP A 24 41.15 -39.38 -137.07
CA ASP A 24 41.33 -39.97 -135.74
C ASP A 24 42.18 -39.04 -134.83
N LEU A 25 43.23 -38.40 -135.37
CA LEU A 25 44.07 -37.44 -134.66
C LEU A 25 43.31 -36.14 -134.31
N ILE A 26 42.50 -35.61 -135.23
CA ILE A 26 41.65 -34.45 -134.98
C ILE A 26 40.63 -34.78 -133.87
N LEU A 27 39.93 -35.92 -133.97
CA LEU A 27 38.97 -36.36 -132.95
C LEU A 27 39.63 -36.62 -131.60
N ALA A 28 40.86 -37.16 -131.57
CA ALA A 28 41.62 -37.33 -130.33
C ALA A 28 42.04 -35.98 -129.72
N ALA A 29 42.37 -34.98 -130.54
CA ALA A 29 42.67 -33.62 -130.10
C ALA A 29 41.42 -32.89 -129.60
N GLU A 30 40.27 -33.06 -130.26
CA GLU A 30 38.98 -32.53 -129.83
C GLU A 30 38.51 -33.16 -128.51
N LEU A 31 38.64 -34.49 -128.37
CA LEU A 31 38.38 -35.20 -127.11
C LEU A 31 39.34 -34.73 -126.01
N GLY A 32 40.63 -34.57 -126.32
CA GLY A 32 41.63 -34.03 -125.40
C GLY A 32 41.29 -32.60 -124.95
N LYS A 33 40.84 -31.75 -125.87
CA LYS A 33 40.36 -30.39 -125.56
C LYS A 33 39.11 -30.41 -124.68
N ALA A 34 38.13 -31.25 -124.98
CA ALA A 34 36.92 -31.40 -124.16
C ALA A 34 37.24 -31.95 -122.76
N LEU A 35 38.22 -32.85 -122.63
CA LEU A 35 38.71 -33.34 -121.34
C LEU A 35 39.47 -32.26 -120.56
N LEU A 36 40.26 -31.41 -121.23
CA LEU A 36 40.91 -30.25 -120.61
C LEU A 36 39.89 -29.21 -120.16
N GLU A 37 38.91 -28.86 -121.00
CA GLU A 37 37.81 -27.94 -120.62
C GLU A 37 37.02 -28.47 -119.42
N LYS A 38 36.77 -29.80 -119.35
CA LYS A 38 36.15 -30.44 -118.18
C LYS A 38 37.05 -30.45 -116.95
N ASN A 39 38.38 -30.58 -117.11
CA ASN A 39 39.32 -30.45 -116.02
C ASN A 39 39.34 -29.01 -115.49
N ASP A 40 39.42 -28.01 -116.36
CA ASP A 40 39.36 -26.59 -116.00
C ASP A 40 38.02 -26.19 -115.33
N GLU A 41 36.89 -26.78 -115.73
CA GLU A 41 35.61 -26.63 -115.03
C GLU A 41 35.63 -27.26 -113.63
N LEU A 42 36.28 -28.41 -113.46
CA LEU A 42 36.43 -29.09 -112.16
C LEU A 42 37.42 -28.36 -111.25
N LEU A 43 38.50 -27.81 -111.79
CA LEU A 43 39.46 -26.97 -111.07
C LEU A 43 38.77 -25.72 -110.53
N ARG A 44 38.05 -24.97 -111.37
CA ARG A 44 37.28 -23.79 -110.90
C ARG A 44 36.26 -24.13 -109.82
N LYS A 45 35.57 -25.28 -109.92
CA LYS A 45 34.63 -25.75 -108.89
C LYS A 45 35.35 -26.14 -107.59
N ASN A 46 36.53 -26.75 -107.68
CA ASN A 46 37.34 -27.05 -106.50
C ASN A 46 37.87 -25.77 -105.86
N GLU A 47 38.28 -24.77 -106.65
CA GLU A 47 38.70 -23.44 -106.16
C GLU A 47 37.55 -22.77 -105.39
N THR A 48 36.35 -22.66 -105.97
CA THR A 48 35.21 -22.07 -105.26
C THR A 48 34.79 -22.86 -104.01
N LEU A 49 34.85 -24.19 -104.05
CA LEU A 49 34.58 -25.02 -102.86
C LEU A 49 35.64 -24.81 -101.78
N VAL A 50 36.92 -24.68 -102.12
CA VAL A 50 37.99 -24.36 -101.17
C VAL A 50 37.76 -22.98 -100.55
N GLU A 51 37.39 -21.97 -101.34
CA GLU A 51 37.02 -20.64 -100.84
C GLU A 51 35.85 -20.71 -99.86
N GLU A 52 34.73 -21.36 -100.23
CA GLU A 52 33.57 -21.59 -99.36
C GLU A 52 33.94 -22.31 -98.04
N TYR A 53 34.76 -23.36 -98.11
CA TYR A 53 35.23 -24.06 -96.91
C TYR A 53 36.17 -23.22 -96.05
N THR A 54 37.04 -22.39 -96.64
CA THR A 54 37.89 -21.47 -95.85
C THR A 54 37.06 -20.41 -95.13
N LEU A 55 36.09 -19.78 -95.80
CA LEU A 55 35.16 -18.84 -95.17
C LEU A 55 34.38 -19.52 -94.03
N LYS A 56 33.90 -20.75 -94.22
CA LYS A 56 33.18 -21.47 -93.16
C LYS A 56 34.08 -21.86 -91.98
N ILE A 57 35.36 -22.13 -92.21
CA ILE A 57 36.34 -22.32 -91.14
C ILE A 57 36.53 -21.00 -90.36
N ASP A 58 36.75 -19.88 -91.05
CA ASP A 58 36.94 -18.57 -90.43
C ASP A 58 35.71 -18.14 -89.58
N GLU A 59 34.49 -18.38 -90.08
CA GLU A 59 33.25 -18.16 -89.31
C GLU A 59 33.22 -19.01 -88.02
N LEU A 60 33.51 -20.31 -88.11
CA LEU A 60 33.51 -21.21 -86.96
C LEU A 60 34.63 -20.87 -85.96
N GLU A 61 35.78 -20.38 -86.43
CA GLU A 61 36.83 -19.88 -85.56
C GLU A 61 36.40 -18.60 -84.83
N GLN A 62 35.76 -17.66 -85.53
CA GLN A 62 35.20 -16.45 -84.92
C GLN A 62 34.12 -16.77 -83.88
N GLU A 63 33.16 -17.64 -84.20
CA GLU A 63 32.14 -18.13 -83.25
C GLU A 63 32.79 -18.80 -82.03
N ARG A 64 33.79 -19.68 -82.24
CA ARG A 64 34.56 -20.30 -81.15
C ARG A 64 35.26 -19.28 -80.27
N HIS A 65 35.87 -18.25 -80.84
CA HIS A 65 36.54 -17.19 -80.08
C HIS A 65 35.53 -16.32 -79.31
N ALA A 66 34.40 -15.95 -79.92
CA ALA A 66 33.32 -15.22 -79.25
C ALA A 66 32.70 -16.02 -78.09
N LEU A 67 32.47 -17.33 -78.28
CA LEU A 67 31.96 -18.22 -77.23
C LEU A 67 32.96 -18.37 -76.06
N ARG A 68 34.27 -18.47 -76.34
CA ARG A 68 35.31 -18.49 -75.28
C ARG A 68 35.29 -17.22 -74.44
N LEU A 69 35.33 -16.05 -75.09
CA LEU A 69 35.29 -14.76 -74.39
C LEU A 69 33.99 -14.60 -73.56
N ARG A 70 32.86 -15.12 -74.05
CA ARG A 70 31.59 -15.11 -73.32
C ARG A 70 31.57 -16.08 -72.13
N LEU A 71 32.24 -17.24 -72.25
CA LEU A 71 32.44 -18.15 -71.12
C LEU A 71 33.36 -17.52 -70.08
N GLU A 72 34.50 -16.97 -70.49
CA GLU A 72 35.44 -16.27 -69.61
C GLU A 72 34.78 -15.09 -68.87
N SER A 73 33.91 -14.30 -69.52
CA SER A 73 33.17 -13.23 -68.86
C SER A 73 32.14 -13.77 -67.84
N LEU A 74 31.45 -14.85 -68.17
CA LEU A 74 30.45 -15.47 -67.30
C LEU A 74 31.11 -16.19 -66.11
N GLU A 75 32.26 -16.82 -66.33
CA GLU A 75 33.12 -17.39 -65.28
C GLU A 75 33.61 -16.29 -64.32
N ALA A 76 34.02 -15.12 -64.83
CA ALA A 76 34.40 -13.98 -63.99
C ALA A 76 33.22 -13.40 -63.18
N GLU A 77 32.02 -13.34 -63.76
CA GLU A 77 30.79 -12.96 -63.05
C GLU A 77 30.44 -13.97 -61.93
N TYR A 78 30.55 -15.27 -62.20
CA TYR A 78 30.36 -16.30 -61.18
C TYR A 78 31.45 -16.27 -60.11
N GLU A 79 32.72 -16.02 -60.46
CA GLU A 79 33.78 -15.84 -59.47
C GLU A 79 33.52 -14.64 -58.56
N ASN A 80 33.02 -13.52 -59.10
CA ASN A 80 32.74 -12.32 -58.31
C ASN A 80 31.56 -12.53 -57.37
N THR A 81 30.45 -13.10 -57.86
CA THR A 81 29.29 -13.43 -57.00
C THR A 81 29.65 -14.48 -55.93
N VAL A 82 30.55 -15.42 -56.23
CA VAL A 82 31.09 -16.35 -55.23
C VAL A 82 31.96 -15.64 -54.19
N LYS A 83 32.78 -14.65 -54.57
CA LYS A 83 33.57 -13.84 -53.63
C LYS A 83 32.67 -12.99 -52.72
N GLU A 84 31.66 -12.32 -53.29
CA GLU A 84 30.66 -11.54 -52.55
C GLU A 84 29.95 -12.41 -51.50
N LEU A 85 29.45 -13.59 -51.90
CA LEU A 85 28.81 -14.54 -50.97
C LEU A 85 29.79 -15.13 -49.94
N GLN A 86 31.07 -15.27 -50.27
CA GLN A 86 32.10 -15.67 -49.30
C GLN A 86 32.35 -14.58 -48.26
N ASP A 87 32.42 -13.32 -48.69
CA ASP A 87 32.59 -12.17 -47.81
C ASP A 87 31.37 -11.95 -46.91
N ASP A 88 30.15 -12.08 -47.44
CA ASP A 88 28.90 -12.07 -46.65
C ASP A 88 28.89 -13.18 -45.59
N VAL A 89 29.27 -14.42 -45.96
CA VAL A 89 29.38 -15.53 -45.01
C VAL A 89 30.46 -15.28 -43.95
N ASN A 90 31.56 -14.64 -44.30
CA ASN A 90 32.61 -14.27 -43.35
C ASN A 90 32.15 -13.16 -42.39
N GLN A 91 31.45 -12.14 -42.90
CA GLN A 91 30.85 -11.07 -42.09
C GLN A 91 29.81 -11.63 -41.11
N LEU A 92 28.86 -12.44 -41.60
CA LEU A 92 27.85 -13.09 -40.75
C LEU A 92 28.48 -13.99 -39.67
N ARG A 93 29.60 -14.67 -39.97
CA ARG A 93 30.36 -15.44 -38.97
C ARG A 93 31.02 -14.55 -37.93
N GLN A 94 31.58 -13.41 -38.34
CA GLN A 94 32.18 -12.43 -37.43
C GLN A 94 31.11 -11.78 -36.53
N ASP A 95 29.96 -11.42 -37.07
CA ASP A 95 28.84 -10.85 -36.32
C ASP A 95 28.25 -11.86 -35.33
N LEU A 96 28.06 -13.11 -35.74
CA LEU A 96 27.65 -14.19 -34.85
C LEU A 96 28.67 -14.42 -33.72
N GLN A 97 29.97 -14.40 -34.03
CA GLN A 97 31.02 -14.52 -33.01
C GLN A 97 31.01 -13.31 -32.06
N GLY A 98 30.79 -12.10 -32.57
CA GLY A 98 30.64 -10.87 -31.78
C GLY A 98 29.45 -10.94 -30.83
N GLN A 99 28.28 -11.35 -31.33
CA GLN A 99 27.07 -11.56 -30.52
C GLN A 99 27.29 -12.65 -29.44
N GLN A 100 27.91 -13.77 -29.78
CA GLN A 100 28.26 -14.81 -28.79
C GLN A 100 29.21 -14.27 -27.71
N GLN A 101 30.23 -13.49 -28.08
CA GLN A 101 31.13 -12.86 -27.12
C GLN A 101 30.37 -11.87 -26.21
N GLN A 102 29.50 -11.02 -26.77
CA GLN A 102 28.67 -10.08 -26.00
C GLN A 102 27.72 -10.81 -25.04
N LEU A 103 27.07 -11.88 -25.46
CA LEU A 103 26.22 -12.70 -24.60
C LEU A 103 27.03 -13.32 -23.46
N THR A 104 28.18 -13.95 -23.76
CA THR A 104 29.03 -14.52 -22.69
C THR A 104 29.66 -13.49 -21.76
N ALA A 105 29.82 -12.23 -22.19
CA ALA A 105 30.21 -11.12 -21.34
C ALA A 105 29.05 -10.68 -20.44
N GLY A 106 27.89 -10.40 -21.03
CA GLY A 106 26.68 -10.02 -20.30
C GLY A 106 26.23 -11.08 -19.29
N ASP A 107 26.40 -12.37 -19.59
CA ASP A 107 26.09 -13.44 -18.64
C ASP A 107 27.10 -13.52 -17.48
N LYS A 108 28.39 -13.21 -17.71
CA LYS A 108 29.36 -13.06 -16.61
C LYS A 108 28.98 -11.87 -15.71
N ASP A 109 28.54 -10.77 -16.30
CA ASP A 109 28.13 -9.57 -15.56
C ASP A 109 26.85 -9.83 -14.75
N LYS A 110 25.86 -10.53 -15.33
CA LYS A 110 24.68 -11.03 -14.60
C LYS A 110 25.09 -11.93 -13.43
N VAL A 111 25.99 -12.90 -13.65
CA VAL A 111 26.49 -13.79 -12.59
C VAL A 111 27.23 -13.02 -11.49
N ASN A 112 27.99 -11.98 -11.84
CA ASN A 112 28.64 -11.11 -10.87
C ASN A 112 27.63 -10.32 -10.03
N ILE A 113 26.60 -9.73 -10.65
CA ILE A 113 25.52 -9.01 -9.97
C ILE A 113 24.74 -9.96 -9.06
N ILE A 114 24.38 -11.16 -9.54
CA ILE A 114 23.70 -12.19 -8.73
C ILE A 114 24.56 -12.57 -7.52
N ARG A 115 25.87 -12.82 -7.72
CA ARG A 115 26.80 -13.11 -6.62
C ARG A 115 26.84 -11.98 -5.58
N GLU A 116 26.82 -10.73 -6.01
CA GLU A 116 26.84 -9.57 -5.11
C GLU A 116 25.53 -9.39 -4.34
N LEU A 117 24.39 -9.59 -5.00
CA LEU A 117 23.08 -9.59 -4.35
C LEU A 117 22.93 -10.76 -3.37
N THR A 118 23.39 -11.96 -3.71
CA THR A 118 23.42 -13.10 -2.79
C THR A 118 24.30 -12.81 -1.57
N GLN A 119 25.50 -12.26 -1.75
CA GLN A 119 26.36 -11.85 -0.63
C GLN A 119 25.77 -10.72 0.24
N GLN A 120 24.96 -9.83 -0.35
CA GLN A 120 24.24 -8.81 0.42
C GLN A 120 23.08 -9.44 1.21
N ASN A 121 22.32 -10.35 0.61
CA ASN A 121 21.24 -11.08 1.29
C ASN A 121 21.76 -11.99 2.41
N GLU A 122 22.89 -12.68 2.21
CA GLU A 122 23.58 -13.45 3.26
C GLU A 122 23.93 -12.54 4.44
N ARG A 123 24.61 -11.40 4.21
CA ARG A 123 24.95 -10.44 5.27
C ARG A 123 23.74 -9.85 5.99
N LEU A 124 22.65 -9.56 5.27
CA LEU A 124 21.41 -9.08 5.88
C LEU A 124 20.74 -10.19 6.71
N SER A 125 20.77 -11.44 6.23
CA SER A 125 20.28 -12.60 6.97
C SER A 125 21.10 -12.82 8.25
N ASP A 126 22.43 -12.72 8.19
CA ASP A 126 23.31 -12.79 9.36
C ASP A 126 23.00 -11.68 10.38
N GLN A 127 22.75 -10.45 9.91
CA GLN A 127 22.37 -9.33 10.77
C GLN A 127 20.99 -9.54 11.43
N VAL A 128 20.01 -10.05 10.69
CA VAL A 128 18.68 -10.38 11.23
C VAL A 128 18.77 -11.54 12.22
N GLN A 129 19.54 -12.58 11.93
CA GLN A 129 19.78 -13.67 12.88
C GLN A 129 20.45 -13.15 14.16
N HIS A 130 21.50 -12.33 14.05
CA HIS A 130 22.16 -11.77 15.20
C HIS A 130 21.23 -10.86 16.02
N ALA A 131 20.38 -10.06 15.37
CA ALA A 131 19.35 -9.27 16.04
C ALA A 131 18.34 -10.16 16.78
N ALA A 132 17.89 -11.26 16.18
CA ALA A 132 16.99 -12.23 16.81
C ALA A 132 17.65 -12.98 17.98
N GLU A 133 18.95 -13.28 17.90
CA GLU A 133 19.73 -13.83 19.02
C GLU A 133 19.83 -12.84 20.19
N MET A 134 20.05 -11.55 19.91
CA MET A 134 20.05 -10.49 20.93
C MET A 134 18.65 -10.26 21.51
N GLU A 135 17.59 -10.29 20.69
CA GLU A 135 16.21 -10.23 21.15
C GLU A 135 15.88 -11.41 22.06
N GLY A 136 16.27 -12.64 21.69
CA GLY A 136 16.10 -13.82 22.53
C GLY A 136 16.84 -13.73 23.88
N GLN A 137 18.03 -13.14 23.91
CA GLN A 137 18.75 -12.86 25.16
C GLN A 137 18.00 -11.84 26.03
N LEU A 138 17.55 -10.72 25.44
CA LEU A 138 16.76 -9.70 26.14
C LEU A 138 15.41 -10.23 26.64
N VAL A 139 14.74 -11.09 25.87
CA VAL A 139 13.51 -11.77 26.30
C VAL A 139 13.79 -12.68 27.50
N SER A 140 14.88 -13.44 27.49
CA SER A 140 15.27 -14.27 28.63
C SER A 140 15.64 -13.44 29.88
N GLU A 141 16.30 -12.29 29.72
CA GLU A 141 16.53 -11.35 30.80
C GLU A 141 15.21 -10.76 31.35
N VAL A 142 14.27 -10.38 30.47
CA VAL A 142 12.94 -9.89 30.85
C VAL A 142 12.13 -10.96 31.55
N GLU A 143 12.17 -12.22 31.10
CA GLU A 143 11.56 -13.36 31.79
C GLU A 143 12.19 -13.57 33.17
N GLY A 144 13.53 -13.53 33.27
CA GLY A 144 14.24 -13.61 34.54
C GLY A 144 13.88 -12.49 35.51
N LEU A 145 13.73 -11.25 35.03
CA LEU A 145 13.25 -10.11 35.81
C LEU A 145 11.78 -10.25 36.19
N ARG A 146 10.91 -10.71 35.28
CA ARG A 146 9.50 -11.03 35.56
C ARG A 146 9.37 -12.13 36.61
N SER A 147 10.20 -13.16 36.57
CA SER A 147 10.25 -14.23 37.58
C SER A 147 10.74 -13.69 38.93
N GLN A 148 11.77 -12.83 38.96
CA GLN A 148 12.22 -12.17 40.20
C GLN A 148 11.15 -11.24 40.79
N VAL A 149 10.46 -10.47 39.94
CA VAL A 149 9.33 -9.62 40.36
C VAL A 149 8.17 -10.48 40.82
N SER A 150 7.82 -11.57 40.12
CA SER A 150 6.79 -12.53 40.53
C SER A 150 7.12 -13.18 41.88
N LEU A 151 8.39 -13.55 42.11
CA LEU A 151 8.84 -14.10 43.39
C LEU A 151 8.80 -13.05 44.52
N ARG A 152 9.05 -11.77 44.23
CA ARG A 152 8.84 -10.66 45.19
C ARG A 152 7.36 -10.29 45.37
N MET A 153 6.55 -10.49 44.33
CA MET A 153 5.08 -10.34 44.34
C MET A 153 4.39 -11.58 44.90
N SER A 154 5.16 -12.61 45.30
CA SER A 154 4.73 -13.70 46.20
C SER A 154 4.51 -13.15 47.61
N MET A 155 3.58 -12.19 47.68
CA MET A 155 2.97 -11.62 48.87
C MET A 155 1.78 -12.41 49.45
N PRO A 156 1.37 -13.65 49.02
CA PRO A 156 0.29 -14.37 49.70
C PRO A 156 0.48 -14.42 51.22
N ASP A 157 1.66 -14.80 51.69
CA ASP A 157 1.98 -14.82 53.13
C ASP A 157 1.77 -13.46 53.81
N GLN A 158 1.99 -12.34 53.12
CA GLN A 158 1.80 -11.00 53.66
C GLN A 158 0.34 -10.51 53.57
N LEU A 159 -0.41 -10.99 52.57
CA LEU A 159 -1.86 -10.77 52.46
C LEU A 159 -2.60 -11.61 53.53
N ASP A 160 -2.26 -12.89 53.68
CA ASP A 160 -2.78 -13.78 54.72
C ASP A 160 -2.46 -13.25 56.13
N GLN A 161 -1.26 -12.67 56.33
CA GLN A 161 -0.91 -11.97 57.58
C GLN A 161 -1.75 -10.70 57.80
N LEU A 162 -2.03 -9.92 56.74
CA LEU A 162 -2.90 -8.75 56.84
C LEU A 162 -4.35 -9.14 57.13
N ASP A 163 -4.88 -10.19 56.49
CA ASP A 163 -6.23 -10.69 56.72
C ASP A 163 -6.39 -11.33 58.10
N ALA A 164 -5.36 -12.02 58.60
CA ALA A 164 -5.32 -12.47 60.00
C ALA A 164 -5.31 -11.30 60.99
N LEU A 165 -4.60 -10.20 60.68
CA LEU A 165 -4.62 -8.98 61.49
C LEU A 165 -5.96 -8.24 61.39
N HIS A 166 -6.59 -8.15 60.22
CA HIS A 166 -7.93 -7.58 60.03
C HIS A 166 -8.98 -8.38 60.81
N ALA A 167 -8.96 -9.71 60.71
CA ALA A 167 -9.81 -10.58 61.52
C ALA A 167 -9.60 -10.36 63.03
N LYS A 168 -8.34 -10.16 63.46
CA LYS A 168 -8.03 -9.88 64.87
C LYS A 168 -8.51 -8.50 65.33
N ILE A 169 -8.39 -7.48 64.47
CA ILE A 169 -8.93 -6.14 64.73
C ILE A 169 -10.45 -6.22 64.86
N ASN A 170 -11.14 -6.92 63.94
CA ASN A 170 -12.58 -7.10 63.98
C ASN A 170 -13.03 -7.77 65.29
N GLU A 171 -12.41 -8.89 65.69
CA GLU A 171 -12.68 -9.57 66.97
C GLU A 171 -12.49 -8.64 68.19
N LEU A 172 -11.47 -7.77 68.17
CA LEU A 172 -11.24 -6.78 69.22
C LEU A 172 -12.28 -5.65 69.20
N THR A 173 -12.74 -5.21 68.02
CA THR A 173 -13.80 -4.21 67.90
C THR A 173 -15.15 -4.75 68.35
N GLU A 174 -15.47 -6.03 68.07
CA GLU A 174 -16.69 -6.68 68.57
C GLU A 174 -16.69 -6.74 70.10
N LYS A 175 -15.56 -7.18 70.70
CA LYS A 175 -15.40 -7.19 72.17
C LYS A 175 -15.49 -5.80 72.78
N LYS A 176 -14.95 -4.77 72.10
CA LYS A 176 -15.13 -3.37 72.51
C LYS A 176 -16.62 -2.99 72.50
N CYS A 177 -17.34 -3.23 71.40
CA CYS A 177 -18.77 -2.95 71.28
C CYS A 177 -19.62 -3.73 72.31
N GLU A 178 -19.23 -4.95 72.70
CA GLU A 178 -19.88 -5.68 73.80
C GLU A 178 -19.65 -5.04 75.16
N ILE A 179 -18.43 -4.57 75.45
CA ILE A 179 -18.10 -3.88 76.69
C ILE A 179 -18.84 -2.53 76.75
N GLU A 180 -18.86 -1.78 75.64
CA GLU A 180 -19.62 -0.53 75.53
C GLU A 180 -21.13 -0.74 75.74
N ARG A 181 -21.71 -1.81 75.16
CA ARG A 181 -23.11 -2.21 75.45
C ARG A 181 -23.34 -2.56 76.92
N LYS A 182 -22.43 -3.31 77.56
CA LYS A 182 -22.52 -3.62 79.00
C LYS A 182 -22.42 -2.37 79.88
N ILE A 183 -21.54 -1.44 79.54
CA ILE A 183 -21.43 -0.14 80.23
C ILE A 183 -22.72 0.67 80.07
N HIS A 184 -23.32 0.68 78.88
CA HIS A 184 -24.58 1.40 78.64
C HIS A 184 -25.71 0.86 79.52
N VAL A 185 -25.93 -0.47 79.54
CA VAL A 185 -26.97 -1.10 80.39
C VAL A 185 -26.72 -0.82 81.88
N LEU A 186 -25.48 -0.95 82.37
CA LEU A 186 -25.15 -0.61 83.77
C LEU A 186 -25.36 0.89 84.08
N THR A 187 -25.27 1.76 83.07
CA THR A 187 -25.54 3.20 83.19
C THR A 187 -27.04 3.45 83.27
N GLU A 188 -27.84 2.78 82.43
CA GLU A 188 -29.31 2.82 82.48
C GLU A 188 -29.84 2.27 83.81
N GLU A 189 -29.30 1.16 84.31
CA GLU A 189 -29.61 0.62 85.64
C GLU A 189 -29.28 1.61 86.75
N ARG A 190 -28.07 2.22 86.72
CA ARG A 190 -27.67 3.27 87.67
C ARG A 190 -28.64 4.45 87.65
N ASP A 191 -29.04 4.91 86.47
CA ASP A 191 -29.90 6.09 86.32
C ASP A 191 -31.34 5.77 86.75
N SER A 192 -31.83 4.55 86.49
CA SER A 192 -33.08 4.04 87.06
C SER A 192 -33.05 3.99 88.59
N TYR A 193 -31.93 3.56 89.19
CA TYR A 193 -31.76 3.60 90.65
C TYR A 193 -31.64 5.03 91.18
N ALA A 194 -31.05 5.95 90.42
CA ALA A 194 -30.99 7.38 90.78
C ALA A 194 -32.39 8.00 90.80
N CYS A 195 -33.20 7.80 89.77
CA CYS A 195 -34.61 8.25 89.74
C CYS A 195 -35.42 7.64 90.89
N SER A 196 -35.27 6.33 91.15
CA SER A 196 -35.94 5.65 92.27
C SER A 196 -35.53 6.21 93.64
N LEU A 197 -34.26 6.62 93.76
CA LEU A 197 -33.73 7.26 94.96
C LEU A 197 -34.29 8.68 95.11
N GLU A 198 -34.35 9.48 94.03
CA GLU A 198 -34.94 10.82 94.01
C GLU A 198 -36.44 10.77 94.39
N GLU A 199 -37.24 9.88 93.79
CA GLU A 199 -38.63 9.65 94.19
C GLU A 199 -38.78 9.30 95.69
N SER A 200 -37.86 8.49 96.22
CA SER A 200 -37.84 8.15 97.65
C SER A 200 -37.47 9.34 98.53
N GLN A 201 -36.57 10.22 98.07
CA GLN A 201 -36.17 11.45 98.76
C GLN A 201 -37.32 12.47 98.77
N GLU A 202 -38.02 12.66 97.64
CA GLU A 202 -39.22 13.49 97.57
C GLU A 202 -40.32 12.99 98.52
N ARG A 203 -40.52 11.67 98.58
CA ARG A 203 -41.45 11.04 99.53
C ARG A 203 -41.05 11.30 100.98
N ILE A 204 -39.75 11.23 101.31
CA ILE A 204 -39.24 11.56 102.65
C ILE A 204 -39.52 13.03 102.97
N LEU A 205 -39.19 13.97 102.06
CA LEU A 205 -39.44 15.40 102.24
C LEU A 205 -40.93 15.72 102.46
N MET A 206 -41.84 15.02 101.76
CA MET A 206 -43.29 15.15 102.00
C MET A 206 -43.69 14.65 103.40
N LEU A 207 -43.14 13.53 103.85
CA LEU A 207 -43.41 12.99 105.20
C LEU A 207 -42.82 13.87 106.30
N GLU A 208 -41.64 14.45 106.10
CA GLU A 208 -41.02 15.42 107.02
C GLU A 208 -41.85 16.70 107.11
N LYS A 209 -42.37 17.20 105.98
CA LYS A 209 -43.30 18.33 105.95
C LYS A 209 -44.60 18.01 106.72
N GLN A 210 -45.21 16.85 106.48
CA GLN A 210 -46.42 16.42 107.20
C GLN A 210 -46.15 16.27 108.71
N LYS A 211 -44.98 15.74 109.10
CA LYS A 211 -44.55 15.66 110.50
C LYS A 211 -44.45 17.05 111.13
N LEU A 212 -43.84 18.03 110.45
CA LEU A 212 -43.74 19.41 110.94
C LEU A 212 -45.11 20.09 111.04
N GLU A 213 -46.02 19.85 110.10
CA GLU A 213 -47.40 20.32 110.14
C GLU A 213 -48.16 19.71 111.33
N GLN A 214 -48.00 18.39 111.59
CA GLN A 214 -48.58 17.71 112.75
C GLN A 214 -47.98 18.20 114.08
N GLU A 215 -46.66 18.39 114.18
CA GLU A 215 -46.02 18.98 115.36
C GLU A 215 -46.50 20.41 115.63
N LEU A 216 -46.75 21.20 114.58
CA LEU A 216 -47.32 22.54 114.70
C LEU A 216 -48.78 22.48 115.14
N HIS A 217 -49.57 21.54 114.61
CA HIS A 217 -50.94 21.30 115.04
C HIS A 217 -51.02 20.89 116.52
N ILE A 218 -50.15 19.97 116.98
CA ILE A 218 -50.02 19.58 118.40
C ILE A 218 -49.58 20.79 119.25
N ARG A 219 -48.66 21.64 118.77
CA ARG A 219 -48.28 22.89 119.46
C ARG A 219 -49.42 23.91 119.53
N ASN A 220 -50.31 23.96 118.54
CA ASN A 220 -51.50 24.81 118.57
C ASN A 220 -52.53 24.26 119.56
N GLN A 221 -52.87 22.98 119.48
CA GLN A 221 -53.74 22.30 120.45
C GLN A 221 -53.20 22.44 121.88
N GLY A 222 -51.88 22.36 122.08
CA GLY A 222 -51.24 22.59 123.37
C GLY A 222 -51.40 24.02 123.89
N ARG A 223 -51.40 25.02 123.01
CA ARG A 223 -51.72 26.42 123.37
C ARG A 223 -53.20 26.60 123.68
N GLU A 224 -54.10 26.05 122.85
CA GLU A 224 -55.55 26.07 123.10
C GLU A 224 -55.90 25.40 124.44
N ILE A 225 -55.27 24.27 124.76
CA ILE A 225 -55.41 23.60 126.07
C ILE A 225 -54.91 24.51 127.20
N TYR A 226 -53.77 25.20 127.04
CA TYR A 226 -53.25 26.12 128.05
C TYR A 226 -54.18 27.33 128.27
N GLU A 227 -54.68 27.94 127.20
CA GLU A 227 -55.65 29.04 127.24
C GLU A 227 -56.97 28.59 127.91
N LEU A 228 -57.48 27.40 127.57
CA LEU A 228 -58.65 26.81 128.21
C LEU A 228 -58.40 26.49 129.68
N GLN A 229 -57.21 25.99 130.04
CA GLN A 229 -56.83 25.73 131.43
C GLN A 229 -56.70 27.03 132.24
N GLU A 230 -56.18 28.10 131.65
CA GLU A 230 -56.05 29.39 132.32
C GLU A 230 -57.42 30.08 132.49
N VAL A 231 -58.30 30.03 131.48
CA VAL A 231 -59.70 30.46 131.62
C VAL A 231 -60.44 29.63 132.67
N ASN A 232 -60.22 28.30 132.70
CA ASN A 232 -60.81 27.43 133.71
C ASN A 232 -60.26 27.75 135.11
N HIS A 233 -58.97 28.06 135.25
CA HIS A 233 -58.38 28.54 136.51
C HIS A 233 -58.95 29.90 136.94
N GLN A 234 -59.19 30.82 136.01
CA GLN A 234 -59.86 32.11 136.29
C GLN A 234 -61.33 31.90 136.73
N LEU A 235 -62.06 30.99 136.09
CA LEU A 235 -63.43 30.60 136.51
C LEU A 235 -63.41 29.92 137.89
N GLN A 236 -62.45 29.03 138.15
CA GLN A 236 -62.26 28.41 139.46
C GLN A 236 -61.94 29.45 140.54
N ALA A 237 -61.08 30.43 140.26
CA ALA A 237 -60.80 31.54 141.17
C ALA A 237 -62.03 32.45 141.42
N GLN A 238 -62.94 32.59 140.45
CA GLN A 238 -64.24 33.25 140.66
C GLN A 238 -65.17 32.41 141.55
N ILE A 239 -65.21 31.08 141.34
CA ILE A 239 -65.95 30.14 142.20
C ILE A 239 -65.42 30.16 143.63
N ASP A 240 -64.11 30.21 143.84
CA ASP A 240 -63.49 30.24 145.17
C ASP A 240 -63.77 31.58 145.88
N ASN A 241 -63.77 32.71 145.16
CA ASN A 241 -64.18 34.01 145.70
C ASN A 241 -65.68 34.07 146.05
N LEU A 242 -66.55 33.38 145.30
CA LEU A 242 -67.96 33.23 145.64
C LEU A 242 -68.15 32.31 146.86
N SER A 243 -67.36 31.22 146.95
CA SER A 243 -67.39 30.25 148.04
C SER A 243 -66.90 30.84 149.38
N GLN A 244 -65.98 31.81 149.34
CA GLN A 244 -65.53 32.52 150.55
C GLN A 244 -66.56 33.51 151.11
N ARG A 245 -67.62 33.88 150.36
CA ARG A 245 -68.67 34.80 150.83
C ARG A 245 -69.83 34.14 151.57
N THR A 246 -69.93 32.81 151.57
CA THR A 246 -71.09 32.06 152.12
C THR A 246 -70.81 31.29 153.42
N SER A 247 -69.69 31.55 154.10
CA SER A 247 -69.27 30.81 155.31
C SER A 247 -69.93 31.27 156.62
N TYR A 248 -71.26 31.20 156.73
CA TYR A 248 -71.99 31.17 158.02
C TYR A 248 -73.41 30.56 157.84
N GLY A 249 -73.58 29.24 158.04
CA GLY A 249 -74.93 28.66 158.16
C GLY A 249 -75.10 27.19 157.76
N ASN A 250 -75.17 26.32 158.78
CA ASN A 250 -76.01 25.11 158.90
C ASN A 250 -76.05 24.00 157.81
N THR A 251 -75.80 22.77 158.29
CA THR A 251 -76.43 21.47 157.90
C THR A 251 -76.47 20.97 156.44
N GLY A 252 -75.85 19.80 156.25
CA GLY A 252 -76.45 18.69 155.49
C GLY A 252 -75.99 18.47 154.03
N PRO A 253 -75.88 17.20 153.56
CA PRO A 253 -75.65 16.88 152.15
C PRO A 253 -76.98 16.92 151.35
N PRO A 254 -76.93 17.12 150.02
CA PRO A 254 -77.49 16.10 149.12
C PRO A 254 -76.78 15.98 147.73
N SER A 255 -77.43 15.29 146.79
CA SER A 255 -76.90 14.66 145.57
C SER A 255 -77.38 15.28 144.23
N GLN A 256 -76.92 14.71 143.09
CA GLN A 256 -77.39 14.88 141.69
C GLN A 256 -76.90 16.17 140.98
N THR A 257 -76.71 16.25 139.64
CA THR A 257 -77.11 15.47 138.43
C THR A 257 -75.87 15.22 137.52
N LEU A 258 -75.76 14.30 136.54
CA LEU A 258 -76.64 13.71 135.50
C LEU A 258 -77.06 14.65 134.34
N PHE A 259 -76.16 14.91 133.38
CA PHE A 259 -76.54 15.30 132.01
C PHE A 259 -75.44 15.01 130.95
N ASN A 260 -75.87 14.68 129.73
CA ASN A 260 -75.13 14.52 128.46
C ASN A 260 -74.14 13.35 128.23
N GLU A 261 -74.74 12.18 127.92
CA GLU A 261 -74.38 11.43 126.70
C GLU A 261 -74.91 12.12 125.42
N LEU A 262 -74.69 11.53 124.22
CA LEU A 262 -74.95 12.00 122.84
C LEU A 262 -73.74 12.71 122.18
N SER A 263 -73.34 12.45 120.92
CA SER A 263 -73.81 11.48 119.90
C SER A 263 -72.84 11.38 118.70
N GLY A 264 -72.94 10.31 117.90
CA GLY A 264 -72.36 10.17 116.54
C GLY A 264 -71.28 9.08 116.44
N LEU A 265 -71.50 7.91 115.81
CA LEU A 265 -71.65 7.63 114.36
C LEU A 265 -70.37 8.02 113.57
N SER A 266 -69.79 7.25 112.64
CA SER A 266 -70.30 6.17 111.75
C SER A 266 -69.08 5.45 111.11
N VAL A 267 -68.98 4.10 111.08
CA VAL A 267 -69.33 3.16 109.97
C VAL A 267 -68.19 2.82 108.98
N ASP A 268 -68.09 1.51 108.67
CA ASP A 268 -67.27 0.89 107.61
C ASP A 268 -67.60 1.40 106.19
N SER A 269 -66.65 1.28 105.25
CA SER A 269 -66.99 0.70 103.94
C SER A 269 -65.78 0.31 103.10
N ASP A 270 -65.72 -0.96 102.70
CA ASP A 270 -65.22 -1.32 101.37
C ASP A 270 -66.10 -0.66 100.29
N LYS A 271 -65.49 -0.16 99.20
CA LYS A 271 -65.85 -0.50 97.80
C LYS A 271 -65.16 0.37 96.72
N GLU A 272 -64.77 -0.32 95.66
CA GLU A 272 -64.50 0.14 94.28
C GLU A 272 -65.58 1.09 93.68
N PRO A 273 -65.25 1.84 92.60
CA PRO A 273 -65.59 1.35 91.25
C PRO A 273 -64.55 1.61 90.14
N ALA A 274 -64.70 0.81 89.06
CA ALA A 274 -64.02 0.90 87.76
C ALA A 274 -64.26 2.22 86.98
N VAL A 275 -63.70 2.45 85.78
CA VAL A 275 -64.33 2.03 84.48
C VAL A 275 -63.40 2.30 83.26
N LEU A 276 -63.18 1.24 82.45
CA LEU A 276 -62.90 1.18 80.98
C LEU A 276 -61.73 2.01 80.37
N SER A 277 -61.05 1.65 79.26
CA SER A 277 -61.30 0.72 78.13
C SER A 277 -59.95 0.36 77.45
N VAL A 278 -59.75 -0.64 76.55
CA VAL A 278 -60.64 -1.65 75.93
C VAL A 278 -59.84 -2.91 75.45
N GLN A 279 -60.50 -3.77 74.66
CA GLN A 279 -60.13 -4.98 73.90
C GLN A 279 -58.81 -4.90 73.05
N SER A 280 -58.18 -6.00 72.56
CA SER A 280 -58.79 -7.26 72.09
C SER A 280 -57.90 -8.52 72.17
N GLU A 281 -58.57 -9.64 71.97
CA GLU A 281 -58.23 -11.06 72.10
C GLU A 281 -57.11 -11.66 71.20
N ALA A 282 -56.29 -12.49 71.86
CA ALA A 282 -56.07 -13.93 71.57
C ALA A 282 -55.00 -14.48 70.60
N LEU A 283 -54.61 -15.71 71.00
CA LEU A 283 -53.93 -16.82 70.32
C LEU A 283 -52.42 -16.99 70.45
N THR A 284 -52.06 -18.28 70.40
CA THR A 284 -50.89 -18.92 71.00
C THR A 284 -49.92 -19.48 69.96
N SER A 285 -48.72 -19.80 70.46
CA SER A 285 -47.88 -20.95 70.09
C SER A 285 -46.86 -20.85 68.93
N LEU A 286 -45.61 -21.08 69.35
CA LEU A 286 -44.60 -22.00 68.78
C LEU A 286 -43.87 -21.69 67.45
N THR A 287 -42.58 -21.98 67.52
CA THR A 287 -41.50 -22.07 66.53
C THR A 287 -41.49 -23.42 65.77
N PRO A 288 -40.54 -23.76 64.86
CA PRO A 288 -39.67 -22.95 63.95
C PRO A 288 -39.56 -23.51 62.49
N GLN A 289 -38.71 -22.85 61.67
CA GLN A 289 -37.83 -23.44 60.62
C GLN A 289 -38.36 -23.93 59.23
N SER A 290 -37.63 -23.45 58.21
CA SER A 290 -37.19 -24.13 56.97
C SER A 290 -37.93 -23.92 55.63
N MET A 291 -37.12 -23.61 54.60
CA MET A 291 -37.25 -23.88 53.15
C MET A 291 -38.59 -23.67 52.42
N MET A 292 -38.64 -22.75 51.44
CA MET A 292 -38.45 -23.07 50.00
C MET A 292 -38.49 -21.82 49.08
N MET A 293 -38.12 -22.03 47.81
CA MET A 293 -37.91 -21.04 46.75
C MET A 293 -39.19 -20.32 46.26
N MET A 294 -38.99 -19.14 45.64
CA MET A 294 -39.61 -18.84 44.34
C MET A 294 -38.64 -18.06 43.44
N ASN A 295 -38.67 -18.37 42.14
CA ASN A 295 -38.02 -17.63 41.05
C ASN A 295 -38.67 -16.25 40.84
N MET A 296 -37.93 -15.32 40.24
CA MET A 296 -38.29 -14.53 39.04
C MET A 296 -37.01 -13.83 38.51
N THR A 297 -36.29 -14.39 37.52
CA THR A 297 -36.30 -14.08 36.06
C THR A 297 -35.32 -12.99 35.60
N PHE A 298 -35.00 -13.01 34.29
CA PHE A 298 -33.97 -12.28 33.53
C PHE A 298 -32.59 -12.96 33.61
N GLU A 299 -32.21 -13.80 32.63
CA GLU A 299 -31.95 -13.55 31.18
C GLU A 299 -30.64 -12.78 30.95
N ASP A 300 -29.59 -13.53 30.56
CA ASP A 300 -28.64 -13.16 29.50
C ASP A 300 -27.73 -14.38 29.24
N ASP A 301 -28.13 -15.22 28.27
CA ASP A 301 -27.25 -16.26 27.71
C ASP A 301 -26.37 -15.62 26.63
N ILE A 302 -25.08 -15.40 26.93
CA ILE A 302 -24.05 -15.16 25.91
C ILE A 302 -23.18 -16.40 25.86
N GLU A 303 -23.55 -17.30 24.94
CA GLU A 303 -22.82 -18.52 24.64
C GLU A 303 -21.66 -18.19 23.67
N CYS A 304 -20.44 -18.49 24.08
CA CYS A 304 -19.28 -18.59 23.19
C CYS A 304 -18.94 -20.08 23.04
N ASP A 305 -19.00 -20.61 21.82
CA ASP A 305 -17.79 -20.99 21.07
C ASP A 305 -18.11 -21.66 19.71
N ASP A 306 -17.21 -21.39 18.75
CA ASP A 306 -16.87 -22.13 17.51
C ASP A 306 -17.91 -22.94 16.70
N GLU A 307 -18.01 -22.62 15.40
CA GLU A 307 -17.35 -23.48 14.39
C GLU A 307 -17.07 -22.74 13.05
N CYS A 308 -16.01 -23.17 12.35
CA CYS A 308 -15.46 -22.51 11.14
C CYS A 308 -16.22 -22.82 9.83
N SER A 309 -16.27 -21.87 8.89
CA SER A 309 -16.02 -22.01 7.41
C SER A 309 -16.65 -20.84 6.61
N PRO A 310 -16.24 -20.57 5.34
CA PRO A 310 -14.91 -20.16 4.91
C PRO A 310 -14.93 -18.79 4.17
N ILE A 311 -13.78 -18.11 4.11
CA ILE A 311 -13.63 -16.80 3.45
C ILE A 311 -13.69 -16.94 1.90
N PRO A 312 -14.54 -16.19 1.19
CA PRO A 312 -14.44 -16.05 -0.26
C PRO A 312 -13.28 -15.10 -0.63
N LEU A 313 -12.27 -15.61 -1.34
CA LEU A 313 -11.27 -14.77 -2.00
C LEU A 313 -11.93 -13.93 -3.11
N ALA A 314 -11.95 -12.62 -2.92
CA ALA A 314 -12.33 -11.68 -3.99
C ALA A 314 -11.16 -11.52 -4.98
N ASN A 315 -11.15 -12.34 -6.04
CA ASN A 315 -10.29 -12.13 -7.19
C ASN A 315 -10.77 -10.95 -8.05
N SER A 316 -9.81 -10.19 -8.58
CA SER A 316 -9.89 -9.42 -9.83
C SER A 316 -11.04 -8.42 -10.02
N THR A 317 -10.73 -7.14 -9.87
CA THR A 317 -11.32 -6.07 -10.71
C THR A 317 -10.25 -5.10 -11.21
N MET A 318 -9.21 -5.66 -11.84
CA MET A 318 -8.13 -4.94 -12.55
C MET A 318 -8.35 -5.04 -14.07
N ALA A 319 -9.50 -4.56 -14.58
CA ALA A 319 -9.84 -4.70 -16.01
C ALA A 319 -10.90 -3.72 -16.57
N THR A 320 -10.82 -2.41 -16.30
CA THR A 320 -11.66 -1.40 -17.02
C THR A 320 -11.06 0.02 -17.15
N HIS A 321 -9.76 0.23 -16.94
CA HIS A 321 -9.14 1.57 -17.12
C HIS A 321 -7.84 1.56 -17.95
N PHE A 322 -7.91 1.01 -19.16
CA PHE A 322 -6.85 1.23 -20.17
C PHE A 322 -7.44 1.49 -21.56
N ASN A 323 -8.14 2.63 -21.69
CA ASN A 323 -8.43 3.25 -22.98
C ASN A 323 -8.86 4.72 -22.81
N GLN A 324 -7.89 5.58 -22.48
CA GLN A 324 -7.99 7.03 -22.69
C GLN A 324 -6.58 7.67 -22.70
N ILE A 325 -5.86 7.49 -23.81
CA ILE A 325 -4.82 8.45 -24.20
C ILE A 325 -5.56 9.72 -24.60
N GLY A 326 -5.57 10.70 -23.70
CA GLY A 326 -6.35 11.93 -23.87
C GLY A 326 -5.96 12.98 -22.84
N THR A 327 -4.88 13.72 -23.13
CA THR A 327 -4.45 14.95 -22.44
C THR A 327 -4.29 14.88 -20.92
N HIS A 328 -3.04 14.96 -20.44
CA HIS A 328 -2.73 15.54 -19.12
C HIS A 328 -3.41 16.91 -19.00
N HIS A 329 -4.53 17.05 -18.28
CA HIS A 329 -5.06 18.30 -17.69
C HIS A 329 -6.29 18.04 -16.80
N ASN A 330 -6.20 17.12 -15.83
CA ASN A 330 -7.09 17.13 -14.66
C ASN A 330 -6.21 17.30 -13.41
N LEU A 331 -5.91 18.55 -13.08
CA LEU A 331 -5.59 18.94 -11.71
C LEU A 331 -6.78 18.50 -10.84
N SER A 332 -6.55 17.94 -9.63
CA SER A 332 -7.66 17.49 -8.77
C SER A 332 -8.70 18.59 -8.64
N GLU A 333 -9.99 18.25 -8.74
CA GLU A 333 -11.08 19.22 -8.54
C GLU A 333 -10.94 19.93 -7.18
N GLU A 334 -10.34 19.25 -6.20
CA GLU A 334 -9.95 19.80 -4.89
C GLU A 334 -8.95 20.95 -5.01
N PHE A 335 -7.87 20.78 -5.78
CA PHE A 335 -6.85 21.81 -6.00
C PHE A 335 -7.37 22.97 -6.86
N LEU A 336 -8.25 22.67 -7.81
CA LEU A 336 -8.94 23.69 -8.59
C LEU A 336 -9.86 24.53 -7.68
N ASN A 337 -10.62 23.89 -6.79
CA ASN A 337 -11.44 24.59 -5.79
C ASN A 337 -10.59 25.38 -4.79
N GLU A 338 -9.45 24.84 -4.32
CA GLU A 338 -8.51 25.55 -3.44
C GLU A 338 -7.99 26.84 -4.07
N ILE A 339 -7.66 26.84 -5.38
CA ILE A 339 -7.28 28.05 -6.11
C ILE A 339 -8.42 29.09 -6.13
N VAL A 340 -9.67 28.66 -6.32
CA VAL A 340 -10.85 29.55 -6.28
C VAL A 340 -11.04 30.14 -4.88
N GLU A 341 -10.87 29.35 -3.82
CA GLU A 341 -10.93 29.83 -2.44
C GLU A 341 -9.83 30.84 -2.12
N VAL A 342 -8.58 30.54 -2.49
CA VAL A 342 -7.42 31.45 -2.31
C VAL A 342 -7.62 32.76 -3.09
N TYR A 343 -8.12 32.69 -4.32
CA TYR A 343 -8.46 33.88 -5.13
C TYR A 343 -9.52 34.75 -4.43
N ASN A 344 -10.63 34.14 -3.99
CA ASN A 344 -11.70 34.83 -3.27
C ASN A 344 -11.24 35.41 -1.93
N LEU A 345 -10.33 34.73 -1.22
CA LEU A 345 -9.72 35.23 0.02
C LEU A 345 -8.82 36.46 -0.25
N LEU A 346 -8.03 36.43 -1.34
CA LEU A 346 -7.24 37.57 -1.80
C LEU A 346 -8.12 38.78 -2.15
N CYS A 347 -9.22 38.58 -2.89
CA CYS A 347 -10.19 39.64 -3.17
C CYS A 347 -10.74 40.27 -1.87
N LYS A 348 -11.15 39.44 -0.90
CA LYS A 348 -11.63 39.90 0.42
C LYS A 348 -10.56 40.67 1.20
N LEU A 349 -9.29 40.27 1.12
CA LEU A 349 -8.18 40.95 1.78
C LEU A 349 -7.87 42.31 1.13
N CYS A 350 -7.82 42.38 -0.21
CA CYS A 350 -7.66 43.63 -0.95
C CYS A 350 -8.82 44.60 -0.64
N ALA A 351 -10.06 44.12 -0.62
CA ALA A 351 -11.22 44.94 -0.28
C ALA A 351 -11.14 45.51 1.15
N LYS A 352 -10.71 44.71 2.15
CA LYS A 352 -10.47 45.19 3.53
C LYS A 352 -9.36 46.23 3.61
N LEU A 353 -8.26 46.04 2.88
CA LEU A 353 -7.15 47.01 2.87
C LEU A 353 -7.51 48.30 2.12
N ARG A 354 -8.31 48.21 1.05
CA ARG A 354 -8.89 49.39 0.36
C ARG A 354 -9.80 50.17 1.29
N THR A 355 -10.79 49.54 1.95
CA THR A 355 -11.71 50.26 2.86
C THR A 355 -10.99 50.83 4.08
N GLN A 356 -10.00 50.12 4.62
CA GLN A 356 -9.17 50.62 5.72
C GLN A 356 -8.29 51.80 5.29
N ASN A 357 -7.69 51.77 4.09
CA ASN A 357 -6.94 52.91 3.55
C ASN A 357 -7.87 54.08 3.19
N GLN A 358 -9.08 53.83 2.68
CA GLN A 358 -10.05 54.86 2.36
C GLN A 358 -10.58 55.56 3.63
N ALA A 359 -10.89 54.81 4.68
CA ALA A 359 -11.22 55.37 6.00
C ALA A 359 -10.08 56.23 6.57
N LYS A 360 -8.82 55.84 6.32
CA LYS A 360 -7.63 56.59 6.73
C LYS A 360 -7.41 57.85 5.89
N ALA A 361 -7.67 57.80 4.58
CA ALA A 361 -7.59 58.94 3.65
C ALA A 361 -8.67 60.00 3.94
N ILE A 362 -9.90 59.57 4.24
CA ILE A 362 -10.98 60.45 4.72
C ILE A 362 -10.59 61.13 6.03
N SER A 363 -9.85 60.45 6.92
CA SER A 363 -9.35 61.02 8.18
C SER A 363 -8.19 62.02 8.00
N ASP A 364 -7.38 61.93 6.94
CA ASP A 364 -6.29 62.87 6.64
C ASP A 364 -6.73 63.98 5.64
N GLY A 365 -8.01 64.00 5.22
CA GLY A 365 -8.59 65.06 4.39
C GLY A 365 -8.18 65.05 2.92
N SER A 366 -7.61 63.95 2.42
CA SER A 366 -7.22 63.81 1.01
C SER A 366 -8.37 63.31 0.14
N ASP A 367 -8.71 64.07 -0.90
CA ASP A 367 -9.67 63.64 -1.91
C ASP A 367 -9.06 62.52 -2.79
N VAL A 368 -9.76 61.40 -2.95
CA VAL A 368 -9.27 60.21 -3.68
C VAL A 368 -10.38 59.69 -4.57
N ASP A 369 -10.07 59.53 -5.87
CA ASP A 369 -11.02 59.05 -6.87
C ASP A 369 -11.72 57.74 -6.45
N TYR A 370 -13.05 57.76 -6.54
CA TYR A 370 -13.90 56.62 -6.19
C TYR A 370 -13.76 55.50 -7.24
N VAL A 371 -12.88 54.55 -6.97
CA VAL A 371 -12.88 53.25 -7.64
C VAL A 371 -13.83 52.32 -6.87
N GLY A 372 -14.99 52.08 -7.46
CA GLY A 372 -16.06 51.24 -6.88
C GLY A 372 -15.62 49.79 -6.60
N PRO A 373 -16.39 49.04 -5.80
CA PRO A 373 -16.04 47.69 -5.40
C PRO A 373 -16.06 46.74 -6.60
N VAL A 374 -14.95 46.02 -6.82
CA VAL A 374 -14.91 44.87 -7.73
C VAL A 374 -15.38 43.65 -6.95
N GLU A 375 -16.71 43.51 -6.82
CA GLU A 375 -17.35 42.29 -6.34
C GLU A 375 -17.50 41.28 -7.49
N GLU A 376 -16.39 40.63 -7.85
CA GLU A 376 -16.41 39.38 -8.62
C GLU A 376 -15.96 38.25 -7.69
N THR A 377 -16.91 37.66 -6.95
CA THR A 377 -16.72 36.34 -6.34
C THR A 377 -16.72 35.30 -7.45
N CYS A 378 -15.57 34.70 -7.74
CA CYS A 378 -15.49 33.60 -8.69
C CYS A 378 -16.08 32.34 -8.04
N ASN A 379 -17.04 31.70 -8.71
CA ASN A 379 -17.65 30.46 -8.23
C ASN A 379 -17.07 29.23 -8.94
N SER A 380 -16.37 29.43 -10.07
CA SER A 380 -15.60 28.40 -10.75
C SER A 380 -14.27 28.95 -11.28
N ILE A 381 -13.32 28.06 -11.55
CA ILE A 381 -12.02 28.44 -12.11
C ILE A 381 -12.11 28.99 -13.54
N SER A 382 -13.21 28.67 -14.27
CA SER A 382 -13.52 29.26 -15.58
C SER A 382 -13.63 30.78 -15.55
N ASP A 383 -13.96 31.34 -14.37
CA ASP A 383 -14.19 32.77 -14.19
C ASP A 383 -12.85 33.52 -14.05
N ILE A 384 -11.78 32.82 -13.64
CA ILE A 384 -10.44 33.37 -13.38
C ILE A 384 -9.64 33.41 -14.69
N LYS A 385 -9.64 34.57 -15.34
CA LYS A 385 -8.85 34.85 -16.55
C LYS A 385 -7.35 34.90 -16.21
N SER A 386 -6.55 34.41 -17.15
CA SER A 386 -5.09 34.37 -17.02
C SER A 386 -4.51 35.75 -16.68
N GLY A 387 -3.82 35.83 -15.54
CA GLY A 387 -3.21 37.06 -15.03
C GLY A 387 -4.03 37.87 -14.01
N GLN A 388 -5.32 37.57 -13.78
CA GLN A 388 -6.11 38.26 -12.73
C GLN A 388 -5.50 38.08 -11.33
N LEU A 389 -5.15 36.84 -10.94
CA LEU A 389 -4.47 36.55 -9.67
C LEU A 389 -3.13 37.33 -9.54
N ARG A 390 -2.37 37.47 -10.63
CA ARG A 390 -1.11 38.24 -10.69
C ARG A 390 -1.32 39.75 -10.68
N SER A 391 -2.53 40.23 -11.00
CA SER A 391 -2.93 41.61 -10.82
C SER A 391 -3.29 41.87 -9.35
N LEU A 392 -4.14 41.02 -8.76
CA LEU A 392 -4.54 41.10 -7.34
C LEU A 392 -3.35 41.00 -6.39
N LEU A 393 -2.39 40.11 -6.63
CA LEU A 393 -1.17 40.01 -5.82
C LEU A 393 -0.30 41.28 -5.90
N ARG A 394 -0.20 41.92 -7.08
CA ARG A 394 0.50 43.20 -7.22
C ARG A 394 -0.23 44.35 -6.55
N GLU A 395 -1.55 44.36 -6.62
CA GLU A 395 -2.38 45.35 -5.93
C GLU A 395 -2.26 45.20 -4.40
N LEU A 396 -2.34 43.96 -3.88
CA LEU A 396 -2.12 43.65 -2.47
C LEU A 396 -0.74 44.13 -2.01
N GLN A 397 0.30 43.86 -2.80
CA GLN A 397 1.66 44.32 -2.54
C GLN A 397 1.74 45.85 -2.48
N GLN A 398 1.07 46.58 -3.38
CA GLN A 398 1.01 48.05 -3.35
C GLN A 398 0.24 48.59 -2.13
N LEU A 399 -0.92 47.99 -1.79
CA LEU A 399 -1.72 48.38 -0.63
C LEU A 399 -0.95 48.21 0.69
N ILE A 400 -0.23 47.09 0.84
CA ILE A 400 0.64 46.83 2.00
C ILE A 400 1.82 47.80 2.03
N HIS A 401 2.48 48.03 0.88
CA HIS A 401 3.60 48.96 0.80
C HIS A 401 3.19 50.38 1.20
N ASN A 402 2.01 50.85 0.75
CA ASN A 402 1.47 52.16 1.11
C ASN A 402 1.15 52.27 2.61
N GLN A 403 0.66 51.20 3.27
CA GLN A 403 0.47 51.20 4.72
C GLN A 403 1.78 51.31 5.50
N ILE A 404 2.83 50.59 5.06
CA ILE A 404 4.16 50.61 5.71
C ILE A 404 4.86 51.96 5.46
N TYR A 405 4.75 52.54 4.26
CA TYR A 405 5.35 53.83 3.91
C TYR A 405 4.67 54.98 4.67
N SER A 406 3.33 54.96 4.77
CA SER A 406 2.55 55.89 5.60
C SER A 406 2.92 55.82 7.09
N ALA A 407 3.19 54.62 7.62
CA ALA A 407 3.59 54.45 9.01
C ALA A 407 4.96 55.10 9.31
N LYS A 408 5.95 54.95 8.42
CA LYS A 408 7.32 55.46 8.65
C LYS A 408 7.46 56.98 8.67
N HIS A 409 6.56 57.73 8.02
CA HIS A 409 6.63 59.19 7.99
C HIS A 409 6.03 59.89 9.23
N LYS A 410 5.39 59.16 10.17
CA LYS A 410 4.77 59.76 11.36
C LYS A 410 5.67 59.92 12.59
N ASP A 411 6.86 59.29 12.63
CA ASP A 411 7.81 59.36 13.77
C ASP A 411 8.94 60.41 13.59
N GLY A 412 9.01 61.10 12.44
CA GLY A 412 10.16 61.92 12.05
C GLY A 412 10.24 63.34 12.63
N SER A 413 9.69 63.65 13.81
CA SER A 413 9.72 65.03 14.35
C SER A 413 9.64 65.15 15.87
N LYS A 414 10.81 65.11 16.52
CA LYS A 414 11.26 66.02 17.61
C LYS A 414 12.55 65.50 18.27
N ALA A 415 13.66 66.24 18.10
CA ALA A 415 14.69 66.48 19.13
C ALA A 415 15.81 67.36 18.55
N ALA A 416 15.82 68.64 18.93
CA ALA A 416 16.99 69.50 18.87
C ALA A 416 16.95 70.43 20.08
N ASP A 417 18.13 70.68 20.65
CA ASP A 417 18.48 71.66 21.67
C ASP A 417 17.90 71.50 23.09
N GLY A 418 18.81 71.50 24.09
CA GLY A 418 18.48 71.42 25.51
C GLY A 418 19.66 70.94 26.36
N GLU A 419 20.63 71.83 26.65
CA GLU A 419 21.82 71.51 27.45
C GLU A 419 21.52 71.16 28.91
N SER A 420 22.43 70.41 29.52
CA SER A 420 22.58 70.15 30.96
C SER A 420 21.48 69.33 31.66
N ARG A 421 21.67 68.00 31.69
CA ARG A 421 21.28 67.17 32.83
C ARG A 421 22.10 65.88 32.92
N ASP A 422 22.37 65.52 34.18
CA ASP A 422 22.90 64.28 34.74
C ASP A 422 23.83 63.37 33.91
N ALA A 423 25.02 63.15 34.47
CA ALA A 423 25.92 62.06 34.07
C ALA A 423 25.27 60.66 34.21
N ASP A 424 24.17 60.54 34.96
CA ASP A 424 23.32 59.34 35.02
C ASP A 424 22.38 59.18 33.82
N GLU A 425 21.88 60.28 33.22
CA GLU A 425 21.18 60.22 31.93
C GLU A 425 22.16 59.90 30.81
N VAL A 426 23.35 60.53 30.80
CA VAL A 426 24.42 60.17 29.86
C VAL A 426 24.82 58.70 30.02
N ARG A 427 25.01 58.19 31.24
CA ARG A 427 25.27 56.76 31.48
C ARG A 427 24.14 55.86 30.99
N LYS A 428 22.87 56.20 31.25
CA LYS A 428 21.73 55.42 30.73
C LYS A 428 21.69 55.42 29.21
N VAL A 429 21.97 56.55 28.56
CA VAL A 429 22.05 56.64 27.09
C VAL A 429 23.23 55.82 26.55
N THR A 430 24.41 55.85 27.19
CA THR A 430 25.54 54.99 26.80
C THR A 430 25.21 53.51 26.97
N LEU A 431 24.57 53.13 28.07
CA LEU A 431 24.22 51.73 28.37
C LEU A 431 23.07 51.22 27.46
N MET A 432 22.13 52.09 27.09
CA MET A 432 21.16 51.82 26.02
C MET A 432 21.82 51.73 24.64
N ALA A 433 22.85 52.54 24.36
CA ALA A 433 23.60 52.46 23.11
C ALA A 433 24.43 51.17 23.02
N GLU A 434 25.01 50.70 24.13
CA GLU A 434 25.64 49.38 24.24
C GLU A 434 24.61 48.25 24.01
N GLN A 435 23.45 48.29 24.69
CA GLN A 435 22.36 47.33 24.46
C GLN A 435 21.85 47.32 23.00
N ILE A 436 21.74 48.50 22.36
CA ILE A 436 21.38 48.63 20.95
C ILE A 436 22.50 48.05 20.07
N HIS A 437 23.77 48.24 20.43
CA HIS A 437 24.91 47.67 19.70
C HIS A 437 24.93 46.14 19.79
N ASP A 438 24.77 45.57 20.99
CA ASP A 438 24.71 44.13 21.21
C ASP A 438 23.55 43.49 20.41
N LEU A 439 22.34 44.07 20.50
CA LEU A 439 21.20 43.65 19.69
C LEU A 439 21.46 43.79 18.18
N HIS A 440 22.27 44.77 17.75
CA HIS A 440 22.65 44.92 16.34
C HIS A 440 23.68 43.87 15.90
N VAL A 441 24.60 43.46 16.78
CA VAL A 441 25.54 42.37 16.55
C VAL A 441 24.78 41.04 16.48
N GLU A 442 23.85 40.78 17.40
CA GLU A 442 22.97 39.61 17.36
C GLU A 442 22.11 39.58 16.09
N LEU A 443 21.46 40.69 15.73
CA LEU A 443 20.65 40.79 14.51
C LEU A 443 21.48 40.53 13.25
N ASN A 444 22.72 41.02 13.20
CA ASN A 444 23.64 40.74 12.10
C ASN A 444 24.11 39.27 12.09
N GLY A 445 24.34 38.66 13.26
CA GLY A 445 24.62 37.22 13.38
C GLY A 445 23.46 36.36 12.89
N VAL A 446 22.23 36.68 13.29
CA VAL A 446 21.02 36.04 12.76
C VAL A 446 20.91 36.24 11.24
N ARG A 447 21.23 37.44 10.74
CA ARG A 447 21.17 37.74 9.30
C ARG A 447 22.20 36.96 8.49
N THR A 448 23.44 36.81 8.97
CA THR A 448 24.45 35.97 8.31
C THR A 448 24.08 34.50 8.37
N HIS A 449 23.52 34.02 9.50
CA HIS A 449 23.03 32.65 9.63
C HIS A 449 21.87 32.34 8.66
N VAL A 450 20.87 33.23 8.56
CA VAL A 450 19.77 33.12 7.58
C VAL A 450 20.30 33.15 6.14
N SER A 451 21.33 33.97 5.85
CA SER A 451 21.97 33.97 4.53
C SER A 451 22.73 32.67 4.22
N GLY A 452 23.33 32.04 5.23
CA GLY A 452 23.97 30.73 5.11
C GLY A 452 22.94 29.62 4.83
N LEU A 453 21.87 29.56 5.64
CA LEU A 453 20.76 28.63 5.43
C LEU A 453 20.10 28.81 4.05
N HIS A 454 20.03 30.05 3.53
CA HIS A 454 19.53 30.29 2.18
C HIS A 454 20.47 29.75 1.09
N ALA A 455 21.79 29.84 1.26
CA ALA A 455 22.76 29.25 0.35
C ALA A 455 22.71 27.70 0.39
N ASP A 456 22.57 27.12 1.57
CA ASP A 456 22.42 25.66 1.74
C ASP A 456 21.11 25.14 1.12
N LEU A 457 20.02 25.92 1.22
CA LEU A 457 18.76 25.62 0.52
C LEU A 457 18.92 25.71 -0.99
N GLN A 458 19.54 26.76 -1.53
CA GLN A 458 19.82 26.86 -2.97
C GLN A 458 20.67 25.69 -3.49
N LEU A 459 21.67 25.26 -2.72
CA LEU A 459 22.50 24.10 -3.07
C LEU A 459 21.67 22.80 -3.07
N ARG A 460 20.79 22.62 -2.08
CA ARG A 460 19.84 21.50 -2.04
C ARG A 460 18.85 21.52 -3.20
N ASP A 461 18.29 22.68 -3.54
CA ASP A 461 17.39 22.83 -4.69
C ASP A 461 18.10 22.48 -6.01
N GLN A 462 19.36 22.88 -6.17
CA GLN A 462 20.17 22.52 -7.34
C GLN A 462 20.47 21.01 -7.39
N GLN A 463 20.76 20.38 -6.25
CA GLN A 463 20.92 18.92 -6.15
C GLN A 463 19.61 18.17 -6.45
N LEU A 464 18.48 18.67 -5.96
CA LEU A 464 17.15 18.13 -6.25
C LEU A 464 16.80 18.26 -7.74
N GLN A 465 17.14 19.37 -8.39
CA GLN A 465 16.99 19.52 -9.85
C GLN A 465 17.86 18.52 -10.62
N GLN A 466 19.13 18.35 -10.25
CA GLN A 466 20.02 17.35 -10.86
C GLN A 466 19.48 15.92 -10.66
N LYS A 467 18.93 15.62 -9.48
CA LYS A 467 18.30 14.31 -9.23
C LYS A 467 16.98 14.14 -9.98
N ALA A 468 16.21 15.19 -10.18
CA ALA A 468 15.00 15.16 -11.01
C ALA A 468 15.33 14.89 -12.49
N THR A 469 16.38 15.51 -13.05
CA THR A 469 16.84 15.20 -14.42
C THR A 469 17.37 13.78 -14.53
N GLU A 470 18.18 13.33 -13.54
CA GLU A 470 18.68 11.95 -13.45
C GLU A 470 17.58 10.89 -13.34
N VAL A 471 16.44 11.21 -12.70
CA VAL A 471 15.26 10.35 -12.63
C VAL A 471 14.50 10.38 -13.94
N SER A 472 14.32 11.56 -14.56
CA SER A 472 13.69 11.68 -15.88
C SER A 472 14.43 10.89 -16.97
N GLU A 473 15.76 10.91 -16.96
CA GLU A 473 16.60 10.13 -17.89
C GLU A 473 16.50 8.62 -17.63
N ARG A 474 16.40 8.20 -16.36
CA ARG A 474 16.21 6.78 -16.01
C ARG A 474 14.81 6.30 -16.39
N ASN A 475 13.78 7.12 -16.18
CA ASN A 475 12.42 6.83 -16.61
C ASN A 475 12.35 6.67 -18.13
N ALA A 476 12.90 7.61 -18.90
CA ALA A 476 12.96 7.47 -20.37
C ALA A 476 13.70 6.21 -20.85
N LYS A 477 14.73 5.75 -20.11
CA LYS A 477 15.39 4.46 -20.39
C LYS A 477 14.51 3.27 -20.04
N ILE A 478 13.77 3.34 -18.93
CA ILE A 478 12.79 2.31 -18.54
C ILE A 478 11.66 2.25 -19.57
N ASP A 479 11.14 3.39 -20.03
CA ASP A 479 10.09 3.47 -21.05
C ASP A 479 10.57 2.84 -22.36
N ASN A 480 11.77 3.18 -22.84
CA ASN A 480 12.38 2.54 -24.01
C ASN A 480 12.57 1.02 -23.82
N GLN A 481 13.02 0.57 -22.64
CA GLN A 481 13.16 -0.86 -22.33
C GLN A 481 11.80 -1.57 -22.22
N GLN A 482 10.76 -0.90 -21.74
CA GLN A 482 9.39 -1.41 -21.74
C GLN A 482 8.84 -1.51 -23.16
N GLU A 483 9.17 -0.57 -24.04
CA GLU A 483 8.79 -0.63 -25.46
C GLU A 483 9.56 -1.73 -26.20
N GLU A 484 10.87 -1.90 -25.97
CA GLU A 484 11.65 -3.04 -26.47
C GLU A 484 11.09 -4.38 -25.97
N LEU A 485 10.77 -4.50 -24.68
CA LEU A 485 10.15 -5.69 -24.11
C LEU A 485 8.72 -5.91 -24.65
N PHE A 486 7.97 -4.85 -24.94
CA PHE A 486 6.65 -4.94 -25.56
C PHE A 486 6.76 -5.42 -27.02
N GLN A 487 7.73 -4.91 -27.79
CA GLN A 487 8.00 -5.37 -29.15
C GLN A 487 8.51 -6.82 -29.17
N LEU A 488 9.42 -7.19 -28.27
CA LEU A 488 9.89 -8.56 -28.11
C LEU A 488 8.77 -9.51 -27.64
N ARG A 489 7.90 -9.06 -26.73
CA ARG A 489 6.72 -9.83 -26.32
C ARG A 489 5.73 -9.97 -27.46
N ALA A 490 5.37 -8.90 -28.17
CA ALA A 490 4.51 -8.97 -29.36
C ALA A 490 5.13 -9.84 -30.49
N HIS A 491 6.46 -9.90 -30.59
CA HIS A 491 7.15 -10.82 -31.48
C HIS A 491 7.09 -12.27 -31.00
N CYS A 492 7.27 -12.52 -29.69
CA CYS A 492 7.06 -13.83 -29.07
C CYS A 492 5.61 -14.29 -29.20
N ASP A 493 4.63 -13.44 -28.85
CA ASP A 493 3.20 -13.68 -29.00
C ASP A 493 2.85 -13.90 -30.48
N SER A 494 3.49 -13.20 -31.44
CA SER A 494 3.33 -13.47 -32.88
C SER A 494 3.98 -14.78 -33.33
N LEU A 495 5.08 -15.22 -32.71
CA LEU A 495 5.68 -16.53 -32.94
C LEU A 495 4.87 -17.64 -32.26
N GLU A 496 4.25 -17.35 -31.12
CA GLU A 496 3.37 -18.23 -30.36
C GLU A 496 2.02 -18.35 -31.06
N ASP A 497 1.43 -17.30 -31.63
CA ASP A 497 0.28 -17.37 -32.54
C ASP A 497 0.62 -18.09 -33.85
N LYS A 498 1.87 -18.07 -34.32
CA LYS A 498 2.33 -18.91 -35.45
C LYS A 498 2.54 -20.37 -35.04
N ALA A 499 2.75 -20.66 -33.75
CA ALA A 499 2.93 -22.00 -33.20
C ALA A 499 1.62 -22.63 -32.67
N LEU A 500 0.71 -21.83 -32.12
CA LEU A 500 -0.68 -22.15 -31.76
C LEU A 500 -1.58 -22.10 -33.00
N GLY A 501 -1.19 -21.33 -34.01
CA GLY A 501 -1.50 -21.52 -35.42
C GLY A 501 -0.91 -22.81 -36.00
N GLU A 502 -0.95 -23.90 -35.22
CA GLU A 502 -0.65 -25.27 -35.59
C GLU A 502 -1.77 -25.86 -36.46
N LEU A 503 -2.16 -25.12 -37.50
CA LEU A 503 -2.26 -25.75 -38.83
C LEU A 503 -0.87 -25.82 -39.49
N SER A 504 0.09 -24.94 -39.15
CA SER A 504 1.33 -24.81 -39.92
C SER A 504 2.34 -25.97 -39.75
N LYS A 505 2.49 -26.60 -38.56
CA LYS A 505 3.38 -27.77 -38.46
C LYS A 505 2.82 -29.00 -39.14
N ASP A 506 1.52 -29.28 -39.02
CA ASP A 506 0.88 -30.38 -39.74
C ASP A 506 0.79 -30.12 -41.24
N GLU A 507 0.56 -28.88 -41.69
CA GLU A 507 0.62 -28.50 -43.11
C GLU A 507 2.05 -28.58 -43.67
N VAL A 508 3.08 -28.18 -42.93
CA VAL A 508 4.49 -28.33 -43.34
C VAL A 508 4.92 -29.80 -43.31
N LEU A 509 4.47 -30.60 -42.33
CA LEU A 509 4.70 -32.04 -42.31
C LEU A 509 3.97 -32.75 -43.45
N GLU A 510 2.74 -32.37 -43.78
CA GLU A 510 2.00 -32.88 -44.93
C GLU A 510 2.59 -32.42 -46.25
N GLN A 511 3.06 -31.17 -46.37
CA GLN A 511 3.76 -30.71 -47.57
C GLN A 511 5.10 -31.45 -47.73
N ALA A 512 5.90 -31.59 -46.68
CA ALA A 512 7.11 -32.40 -46.72
C ALA A 512 6.83 -33.89 -47.02
N ARG A 513 5.67 -34.42 -46.61
CA ARG A 513 5.21 -35.77 -47.00
C ARG A 513 4.84 -35.82 -48.48
N ARG A 514 4.15 -34.81 -49.03
CA ARG A 514 3.82 -34.69 -50.46
C ARG A 514 5.08 -34.58 -51.30
N ASP A 515 5.94 -33.61 -51.02
CA ASP A 515 7.20 -33.37 -51.73
C ASP A 515 8.08 -34.65 -51.74
N ARG A 516 8.16 -35.35 -50.61
CA ARG A 516 8.86 -36.64 -50.50
C ARG A 516 8.19 -37.74 -51.32
N ASN A 517 6.85 -37.79 -51.36
CA ASN A 517 6.11 -38.78 -52.15
C ASN A 517 6.26 -38.51 -53.65
N GLU A 518 6.16 -37.26 -54.09
CA GLU A 518 6.39 -36.83 -55.48
C GLU A 518 7.83 -37.11 -55.92
N ALA A 519 8.82 -36.80 -55.07
CA ALA A 519 10.22 -37.16 -55.34
C ALA A 519 10.45 -38.68 -55.42
N MET A 520 9.75 -39.49 -54.60
CA MET A 520 9.77 -40.95 -54.74
C MET A 520 9.10 -41.44 -56.02
N GLU A 521 8.00 -40.82 -56.45
CA GLU A 521 7.31 -41.18 -57.69
C GLU A 521 8.13 -40.81 -58.93
N MET A 522 8.71 -39.61 -58.97
CA MET A 522 9.69 -39.20 -59.99
C MET A 522 10.89 -40.16 -60.04
N LYS A 523 11.42 -40.57 -58.87
CA LYS A 523 12.50 -41.55 -58.80
C LYS A 523 12.08 -42.90 -59.40
N ILE A 524 10.90 -43.42 -59.05
CA ILE A 524 10.38 -44.70 -59.58
C ILE A 524 10.19 -44.62 -61.11
N GLN A 525 9.69 -43.49 -61.62
CA GLN A 525 9.53 -43.27 -63.05
C GLN A 525 10.89 -43.17 -63.78
N MET A 526 11.87 -42.47 -63.22
CA MET A 526 13.24 -42.41 -63.75
C MET A 526 13.93 -43.78 -63.71
N GLU A 527 13.75 -44.57 -62.64
CA GLU A 527 14.26 -45.95 -62.57
C GLU A 527 13.63 -46.83 -63.65
N LYS A 528 12.32 -46.70 -63.90
CA LYS A 528 11.60 -47.40 -64.96
C LYS A 528 12.08 -47.02 -66.36
N GLU A 529 12.28 -45.73 -66.63
CA GLU A 529 12.85 -45.24 -67.90
C GLU A 529 14.29 -45.76 -68.10
N LEU A 530 15.10 -45.78 -67.04
CA LEU A 530 16.45 -46.34 -67.05
C LEU A 530 16.42 -47.86 -67.34
N TYR A 531 15.48 -48.61 -66.77
CA TYR A 531 15.26 -50.03 -67.12
C TYR A 531 14.82 -50.22 -68.58
N GLN A 532 13.96 -49.34 -69.11
CA GLN A 532 13.55 -49.36 -70.52
C GLN A 532 14.74 -49.09 -71.44
N ALA A 533 15.51 -48.03 -71.20
CA ALA A 533 16.71 -47.71 -71.97
C ALA A 533 17.77 -48.85 -71.93
N LYS A 534 17.95 -49.50 -70.77
CA LYS A 534 18.80 -50.71 -70.67
C LYS A 534 18.26 -51.89 -71.51
N SER A 535 16.95 -52.09 -71.53
CA SER A 535 16.31 -53.12 -72.35
C SER A 535 16.47 -52.84 -73.85
N GLU A 536 16.32 -51.58 -74.26
CA GLU A 536 16.54 -51.12 -75.62
C GLU A 536 18.01 -51.29 -76.05
N ILE A 537 18.98 -50.89 -75.22
CA ILE A 537 20.41 -51.13 -75.48
C ILE A 537 20.70 -52.63 -75.61
N MET A 538 20.13 -53.47 -74.76
CA MET A 538 20.29 -54.93 -74.85
C MET A 538 19.67 -55.50 -76.13
N SER A 539 18.51 -54.99 -76.54
CA SER A 539 17.84 -55.35 -77.81
C SER A 539 18.67 -54.92 -79.02
N LEU A 540 19.16 -53.68 -79.06
CA LEU A 540 20.02 -53.14 -80.10
C LEU A 540 21.36 -53.89 -80.19
N ASN A 541 21.96 -54.27 -79.05
CA ASN A 541 23.17 -55.07 -79.03
C ASN A 541 22.91 -56.50 -79.59
N ASN A 542 21.78 -57.12 -79.24
CA ASN A 542 21.37 -58.40 -79.83
C ASN A 542 21.14 -58.30 -81.35
N GLN A 543 20.52 -57.22 -81.81
CA GLN A 543 20.34 -56.93 -83.26
C GLN A 543 21.69 -56.71 -83.96
N LEU A 544 22.60 -55.95 -83.35
CA LEU A 544 23.95 -55.71 -83.86
C LEU A 544 24.74 -57.02 -83.96
N MET A 545 24.70 -57.86 -82.93
CA MET A 545 25.33 -59.19 -82.94
C MET A 545 24.74 -60.09 -84.04
N ALA A 546 23.41 -60.09 -84.23
CA ALA A 546 22.78 -60.81 -85.33
C ALA A 546 23.22 -60.29 -86.71
N ALA A 547 23.32 -58.96 -86.89
CA ALA A 547 23.79 -58.34 -88.13
C ALA A 547 25.28 -58.63 -88.39
N ILE A 548 26.13 -58.64 -87.35
CA ILE A 548 27.53 -59.06 -87.43
C ILE A 548 27.62 -60.53 -87.87
N HIS A 549 26.85 -61.43 -87.24
CA HIS A 549 26.82 -62.85 -87.61
C HIS A 549 26.37 -63.06 -89.07
N GLN A 550 25.34 -62.33 -89.51
CA GLN A 550 24.89 -62.37 -90.90
C GLN A 550 25.97 -61.84 -91.87
N LYS A 551 26.63 -60.73 -91.54
CA LYS A 551 27.73 -60.16 -92.35
C LYS A 551 28.93 -61.11 -92.43
N VAL A 552 29.26 -61.80 -91.33
CA VAL A 552 30.31 -62.82 -91.30
C VAL A 552 29.93 -64.01 -92.19
N MET A 553 28.70 -64.52 -92.12
CA MET A 553 28.23 -65.57 -93.03
C MET A 553 28.30 -65.14 -94.51
N VAL A 554 27.86 -63.93 -94.85
CA VAL A 554 27.91 -63.42 -96.23
C VAL A 554 29.35 -63.24 -96.71
N SER A 555 30.27 -62.79 -95.85
CA SER A 555 31.71 -62.78 -96.19
C SER A 555 32.21 -64.18 -96.45
N GLN A 556 32.01 -65.13 -95.52
CA GLN A 556 32.43 -66.53 -95.69
C GLN A 556 31.89 -67.16 -96.97
N GLN A 557 30.62 -66.89 -97.33
CA GLN A 557 30.04 -67.32 -98.61
C GLN A 557 30.76 -66.68 -99.79
N ARG A 558 30.95 -65.36 -99.81
CA ARG A 558 31.68 -64.64 -100.86
C ARG A 558 33.11 -65.16 -101.02
N ASP A 559 33.79 -65.43 -99.92
CA ASP A 559 35.16 -65.90 -99.91
C ASP A 559 35.22 -67.36 -100.45
N GLN A 560 34.21 -68.21 -100.16
CA GLN A 560 34.01 -69.50 -100.83
C GLN A 560 33.72 -69.38 -102.34
N TRP A 561 32.97 -68.37 -102.78
CA TRP A 561 32.76 -68.09 -104.21
C TRP A 561 34.05 -67.64 -104.91
N GLN A 562 34.92 -66.89 -104.22
CA GLN A 562 36.22 -66.48 -104.76
C GLN A 562 37.20 -67.66 -104.91
N VAL A 563 37.17 -68.63 -103.99
CA VAL A 563 38.03 -69.83 -104.05
C VAL A 563 37.56 -70.85 -105.11
N ARG A 564 36.31 -70.76 -105.59
CA ARG A 564 35.75 -71.63 -106.64
C ARG A 564 35.89 -71.09 -108.07
N ARG A 565 36.58 -69.96 -108.25
CA ARG A 565 36.74 -69.25 -109.53
C ARG A 565 38.20 -69.17 -109.95
#